data_AF-A0A953F3Z5-F1
#
_entry.id   AF-A0A953F3Z5-F1
#
_cell.length_a   1.000
_cell.length_b   1.000
_cell.length_c   1.000
_cell.angle_alpha   90.00
_cell.angle_beta   90.00
_cell.angle_gamma   90.00
#
_symmetry.space_group_name_H-M   'P 1'
#
loop_
_entity.id
_entity.type
_entity.pdbx_description
1 polymer ?
#
loop_
_entity_poly.entity_id
_entity_poly.type
_entity_poly.pdbx_seq_one_letter_code
_entity_poly.pdbx_strand_id
1 'polypeptide(L)'
;MVCGAPGDPAWNNDVQAKLQATGQFDVVDIYNISAGTPTLTDLQAYDAVLTFTDGSASYSVLMGDNLAAYIDGGGGVVNCVFANASVPIDGNFNTSTYQVVVPSGQNQNTQLTLGTVLDPSHPVMQGVNSLDGGTASYVSTSTTLAPGASTIAQWNNGSWLVAVKENVGPAKSRRVDLNLYPPSIDVRSDFWNSATDGGLLMANALTWTIRPRILVAGAEDDNVWLQDVADKILATGKFGKAALYNIYVDGTPTVAELDYYDAVLVFTDYGAQDDILLGDNLAAYIDNGGGVVNAVFSTASVPIAGAFNTSTYQVMVPSGNQTDGTTLYLGTVYNDCHPIIKGITNLNGGSASFISPSVTLAAGATMLADWDNGVGLVAYKTNVGGNNARRADLNFFPPSSDSRSDLWDASTQGGDLMANALYWVAGYGDEDGLPNVTVSSPVSTVCTYGTQVALTGTPVGGSWSGNGISGTSFDPTTVTVGNYTLTYSYTDVDGCSNSDSLAIVVDACAGVEDLSLVNNISLYPNPSNGMINVSFGTIVSVVQVEVIDLSGKVVASSQWNNIQNGAVKQIDLTEQSAGVYFVRFTGNGQTQTEKLILQK
;
A
#
# COMPACT_ATOMS: atom_id res chain seq x y z
N MET A 1 16.30 2.58 16.94
CA MET A 1 17.76 2.38 17.14
C MET A 1 18.29 1.19 16.34
N VAL A 2 19.51 1.27 15.81
CA VAL A 2 20.23 0.18 15.14
C VAL A 2 21.27 -0.41 16.08
N CYS A 3 21.08 -1.65 16.52
CA CYS A 3 21.95 -2.42 17.40
C CYS A 3 22.76 -3.45 16.59
N GLY A 4 23.93 -3.05 16.09
CA GLY A 4 24.75 -3.88 15.21
C GLY A 4 26.06 -4.33 15.86
N ALA A 5 26.47 -5.56 15.55
CA ALA A 5 27.81 -6.12 15.84
C ALA A 5 28.56 -6.51 14.54
N PRO A 6 28.79 -5.56 13.62
CA PRO A 6 29.53 -5.83 12.37
C PRO A 6 31.01 -6.14 12.62
N GLY A 7 31.67 -6.79 11.65
CA GLY A 7 33.12 -6.96 11.64
C GLY A 7 33.91 -5.64 11.67
N ASP A 8 33.34 -4.54 11.16
CA ASP A 8 33.83 -3.18 11.34
C ASP A 8 32.72 -2.29 11.93
N PRO A 9 32.89 -1.69 13.14
CA PRO A 9 31.93 -0.80 13.76
C PRO A 9 31.45 0.36 12.86
N ALA A 10 32.27 0.80 11.90
CA ALA A 10 31.90 1.86 10.98
C ALA A 10 30.73 1.47 10.06
N TRP A 11 30.50 0.18 9.82
CA TRP A 11 29.39 -0.31 8.99
C TRP A 11 28.01 -0.02 9.57
N ASN A 12 27.90 0.23 10.88
CA ASN A 12 26.64 0.71 11.48
C ASN A 12 26.21 2.07 10.91
N ASN A 13 27.15 2.95 10.54
CA ASN A 13 26.83 4.24 9.93
C ASN A 13 26.22 4.08 8.53
N ASP A 14 26.60 3.04 7.79
CA ASP A 14 26.00 2.74 6.49
C ASP A 14 24.52 2.37 6.67
N VAL A 15 24.22 1.44 7.57
CA VAL A 15 22.84 1.03 7.89
C VAL A 15 22.00 2.23 8.33
N GLN A 16 22.56 3.08 9.20
CA GLN A 16 21.93 4.33 9.62
C GLN A 16 21.61 5.23 8.42
N ALA A 17 22.59 5.47 7.55
CA ALA A 17 22.41 6.31 6.37
C ALA A 17 21.35 5.75 5.41
N LYS A 18 21.28 4.42 5.23
CA LYS A 18 20.25 3.78 4.40
C LYS A 18 18.85 3.96 4.95
N LEU A 19 18.67 3.84 6.27
CA LEU A 19 17.38 4.09 6.92
C LEU A 19 16.99 5.57 6.86
N GLN A 20 17.92 6.49 7.16
CA GLN A 20 17.67 7.93 7.07
C GLN A 20 17.30 8.38 5.66
N ALA A 21 17.95 7.81 4.63
CA ALA A 21 17.67 8.13 3.23
C ALA A 21 16.24 7.77 2.79
N THR A 22 15.53 6.92 3.52
CA THR A 22 14.11 6.61 3.24
C THR A 22 13.15 7.73 3.63
N GLY A 23 13.56 8.63 4.53
CA GLY A 23 12.70 9.69 5.07
C GLY A 23 11.57 9.19 5.99
N GLN A 24 11.56 7.92 6.37
CA GLN A 24 10.51 7.34 7.22
C GLN A 24 10.72 7.56 8.74
N PHE A 25 11.88 8.07 9.16
CA PHE A 25 12.25 8.17 10.58
C PHE A 25 12.77 9.57 10.92
N ASP A 26 12.25 10.16 12.00
CA ASP A 26 12.76 11.43 12.53
C ASP A 26 14.18 11.28 13.09
N VAL A 27 14.45 10.15 13.75
CA VAL A 27 15.73 9.84 14.39
C VAL A 27 16.11 8.38 14.11
N VAL A 28 17.37 8.18 13.72
CA VAL A 28 17.99 6.85 13.61
C VAL A 28 19.32 6.90 14.34
N ASP A 29 19.40 6.32 15.52
CA ASP A 29 20.65 6.20 16.29
C ASP A 29 21.25 4.79 16.18
N ILE A 30 22.56 4.70 16.38
CA ILE A 30 23.32 3.46 16.30
C ILE A 30 23.92 3.09 17.66
N TYR A 31 24.00 1.79 17.93
CA TYR A 31 24.67 1.22 19.09
C TYR A 31 25.50 0.01 18.67
N ASN A 32 26.80 0.02 18.99
CA ASN A 32 27.68 -1.12 18.73
C ASN A 32 27.58 -2.15 19.86
N ILE A 33 26.83 -3.22 19.64
CA ILE A 33 26.59 -4.25 20.67
C ILE A 33 27.80 -5.18 20.90
N SER A 34 28.86 -5.09 20.09
CA SER A 34 30.15 -5.73 20.37
C SER A 34 31.01 -4.96 21.37
N ALA A 35 30.66 -3.71 21.70
CA ALA A 35 31.36 -2.87 22.66
C ALA A 35 30.58 -2.63 23.98
N GLY A 36 29.35 -3.11 24.08
CA GLY A 36 28.49 -2.98 25.26
C GLY A 36 27.07 -3.49 25.00
N THR A 37 26.16 -3.26 25.93
CA THR A 37 24.77 -3.69 25.81
C THR A 37 23.84 -2.54 26.20
N PRO A 38 22.91 -2.10 25.32
CA PRO A 38 21.91 -1.11 25.68
C PRO A 38 21.00 -1.66 26.79
N THR A 39 20.64 -0.81 27.75
CA THR A 39 19.68 -1.16 28.80
C THR A 39 18.26 -1.14 28.26
N LEU A 40 17.30 -1.75 28.97
CA LEU A 40 15.89 -1.64 28.62
C LEU A 40 15.43 -0.18 28.47
N THR A 41 15.87 0.70 29.38
CA THR A 41 15.56 2.14 29.32
C THR A 41 16.08 2.77 28.02
N ASP A 42 17.29 2.41 27.59
CA ASP A 42 17.84 2.90 26.33
C ASP A 42 17.00 2.43 25.13
N LEU A 43 16.53 1.18 25.14
CA LEU A 43 15.67 0.63 24.09
C LEU A 43 14.31 1.34 24.05
N GLN A 44 13.71 1.59 25.22
CA GLN A 44 12.38 2.21 25.37
C GLN A 44 12.31 3.68 24.92
N ALA A 45 13.45 4.31 24.67
CA ALA A 45 13.52 5.64 24.06
C ALA A 45 13.22 5.64 22.55
N TYR A 46 13.10 4.47 21.92
CA TYR A 46 12.86 4.31 20.48
C TYR A 46 11.61 3.48 20.21
N ASP A 47 10.92 3.80 19.12
CA ASP A 47 9.71 3.09 18.68
C ASP A 47 10.00 1.69 18.11
N ALA A 48 11.20 1.50 17.55
CA ALA A 48 11.66 0.21 17.05
C ALA A 48 13.18 0.02 17.13
N VAL A 49 13.61 -1.24 17.16
CA VAL A 49 15.01 -1.66 17.19
C VAL A 49 15.32 -2.59 16.02
N LEU A 50 16.31 -2.22 15.20
CA LEU A 50 16.93 -3.13 14.23
C LEU A 50 18.15 -3.76 14.88
N THR A 51 18.32 -5.07 14.80
CA THR A 51 19.51 -5.75 15.32
C THR A 51 20.10 -6.75 14.33
N PHE A 52 21.43 -6.85 14.33
CA PHE A 52 22.18 -7.77 13.49
C PHE A 52 23.57 -8.04 14.07
N THR A 53 24.17 -9.15 13.69
CA THR A 53 25.50 -9.58 14.16
C THR A 53 26.38 -9.94 12.97
N ASP A 54 27.67 -10.14 13.23
CA ASP A 54 28.70 -10.75 12.38
C ASP A 54 29.80 -11.21 13.35
N GLY A 55 30.20 -10.28 14.24
CA GLY A 55 30.73 -10.62 15.56
C GLY A 55 29.61 -10.85 16.59
N SER A 56 29.96 -11.48 17.72
CA SER A 56 29.03 -11.64 18.84
C SER A 56 28.79 -10.33 19.59
N ALA A 57 27.61 -10.17 20.17
CA ALA A 57 27.36 -9.14 21.18
C ALA A 57 28.24 -9.40 22.42
N SER A 58 28.70 -8.34 23.10
CA SER A 58 29.58 -8.47 24.28
C SER A 58 28.95 -9.31 25.40
N TYR A 59 27.63 -9.17 25.56
CA TYR A 59 26.82 -9.93 26.51
C TYR A 59 25.54 -10.38 25.81
N SER A 60 25.63 -11.43 24.97
CA SER A 60 24.52 -11.90 24.12
C SER A 60 23.25 -12.21 24.90
N VAL A 61 23.36 -12.90 26.04
CA VAL A 61 22.22 -13.25 26.89
C VAL A 61 21.53 -11.99 27.43
N LEU A 62 22.29 -11.04 27.99
CA LEU A 62 21.73 -9.79 28.52
C LEU A 62 21.08 -8.95 27.41
N MET A 63 21.71 -8.89 26.23
CA MET A 63 21.13 -8.19 25.08
C MET A 63 19.77 -8.79 24.70
N GLY A 64 19.67 -10.11 24.59
CA GLY A 64 18.41 -10.76 24.28
C GLY A 64 17.39 -10.69 25.41
N ASP A 65 17.79 -10.71 26.67
CA ASP A 65 16.86 -10.49 27.78
C ASP A 65 16.30 -9.06 27.74
N ASN A 66 17.12 -8.06 27.42
CA ASN A 66 16.66 -6.67 27.26
C ASN A 66 15.74 -6.50 26.04
N LEU A 67 16.04 -7.16 24.90
CA LEU A 67 15.16 -7.15 23.72
C LEU A 67 13.80 -7.82 24.02
N ALA A 68 13.80 -8.93 24.75
CA ALA A 68 12.56 -9.59 25.16
C ALA A 68 11.72 -8.68 26.08
N ALA A 69 12.34 -8.06 27.07
CA ALA A 69 11.64 -7.10 27.94
C ALA A 69 11.14 -5.85 27.19
N TYR A 70 11.87 -5.41 26.16
CA TYR A 70 11.43 -4.33 25.28
C TYR A 70 10.19 -4.74 24.45
N ILE A 71 10.19 -5.95 23.90
CA ILE A 71 9.02 -6.54 23.22
C ILE A 71 7.83 -6.65 24.17
N ASP A 72 8.05 -7.10 25.41
CA ASP A 72 7.02 -7.21 26.44
C ASP A 72 6.39 -5.85 26.80
N GLY A 73 7.15 -4.76 26.62
CA GLY A 73 6.69 -3.38 26.78
C GLY A 73 6.08 -2.75 25.52
N GLY A 74 5.82 -3.53 24.47
CA GLY A 74 5.20 -3.05 23.22
C GLY A 74 6.19 -2.71 22.09
N GLY A 75 7.49 -2.87 22.32
CA GLY A 75 8.54 -2.50 21.37
C GLY A 75 8.62 -3.40 20.14
N GLY A 76 8.80 -2.79 18.96
CA GLY A 76 8.99 -3.50 17.69
C GLY A 76 10.45 -3.85 17.42
N VAL A 77 10.73 -5.09 16.97
CA VAL A 77 12.10 -5.53 16.68
C VAL A 77 12.23 -6.13 15.27
N VAL A 78 13.26 -5.70 14.54
CA VAL A 78 13.71 -6.32 13.29
C VAL A 78 15.05 -7.01 13.52
N ASN A 79 15.11 -8.33 13.34
CA ASN A 79 16.32 -9.12 13.53
C ASN A 79 16.88 -9.60 12.18
N CYS A 80 18.11 -9.20 11.85
CA CYS A 80 18.70 -9.50 10.55
C CYS A 80 19.70 -10.66 10.62
N VAL A 81 20.32 -10.97 9.48
CA VAL A 81 21.18 -12.13 9.31
C VAL A 81 22.36 -12.16 10.29
N PHE A 82 22.88 -13.38 10.50
CA PHE A 82 23.74 -13.81 11.62
C PHE A 82 23.02 -13.86 12.97
N ALA A 83 22.27 -12.81 13.35
CA ALA A 83 21.58 -12.75 14.63
C ALA A 83 20.35 -13.68 14.68
N ASN A 84 19.82 -14.05 13.51
CA ASN A 84 18.86 -15.13 13.30
C ASN A 84 19.49 -16.42 12.73
N ALA A 85 20.82 -16.56 12.84
CA ALA A 85 21.59 -17.64 12.21
C ALA A 85 22.80 -18.05 13.06
N SER A 86 24.01 -17.94 12.50
CA SER A 86 25.26 -18.50 13.02
C SER A 86 25.82 -17.78 14.25
N VAL A 87 25.42 -16.53 14.51
CA VAL A 87 25.90 -15.72 15.64
C VAL A 87 24.69 -15.11 16.36
N PRO A 88 23.85 -15.94 16.99
CA PRO A 88 22.56 -15.51 17.52
C PRO A 88 22.73 -14.54 18.71
N ILE A 89 21.71 -13.71 18.91
CA ILE A 89 21.51 -13.01 20.19
C ILE A 89 20.75 -13.99 21.10
N ASP A 90 21.41 -14.45 22.16
CA ASP A 90 20.91 -15.48 23.09
C ASP A 90 19.87 -14.94 24.08
N GLY A 91 19.58 -15.67 25.16
CA GLY A 91 18.63 -15.25 26.20
C GLY A 91 17.17 -15.45 25.78
N ASN A 92 16.25 -14.73 26.44
CA ASN A 92 14.81 -14.87 26.23
C ASN A 92 14.40 -14.56 24.78
N PHE A 93 15.08 -13.63 24.11
CA PHE A 93 14.84 -13.28 22.70
C PHE A 93 14.95 -14.46 21.73
N ASN A 94 15.69 -15.50 22.11
CA ASN A 94 15.86 -16.73 21.36
C ASN A 94 15.08 -17.92 21.96
N THR A 95 13.90 -17.68 22.53
CA THR A 95 12.95 -18.73 22.95
C THR A 95 11.69 -18.71 22.09
N SER A 96 10.96 -19.83 21.98
CA SER A 96 9.81 -20.00 21.07
C SER A 96 8.74 -18.89 21.17
N THR A 97 8.63 -18.25 22.34
CA THR A 97 7.80 -17.06 22.55
C THR A 97 8.21 -15.91 21.62
N TYR A 98 9.51 -15.63 21.52
CA TYR A 98 10.04 -14.42 20.87
C TYR A 98 10.60 -14.64 19.46
N GLN A 99 11.10 -15.83 19.13
CA GLN A 99 11.70 -16.08 17.80
C GLN A 99 10.65 -16.01 16.69
N VAL A 100 11.07 -15.54 15.52
CA VAL A 100 10.35 -15.71 14.24
C VAL A 100 10.92 -16.92 13.50
N VAL A 101 12.25 -16.95 13.35
CA VAL A 101 13.00 -18.05 12.75
C VAL A 101 13.86 -18.68 13.83
N VAL A 102 13.90 -20.02 13.87
CA VAL A 102 14.79 -20.75 14.77
C VAL A 102 16.22 -20.62 14.23
N PRO A 103 17.18 -20.04 14.98
CA PRO A 103 18.54 -19.85 14.46
C PRO A 103 19.22 -21.16 14.06
N SER A 104 19.97 -21.11 12.96
CA SER A 104 20.71 -22.27 12.44
C SER A 104 22.06 -21.85 11.83
N GLY A 105 22.53 -22.55 10.80
CA GLY A 105 23.74 -22.18 10.09
C GLY A 105 23.55 -21.00 9.13
N GLN A 106 24.59 -20.73 8.36
CA GLN A 106 24.66 -19.66 7.38
C GLN A 106 25.29 -20.17 6.08
N ASN A 107 24.83 -19.61 4.96
CA ASN A 107 25.45 -19.71 3.65
C ASN A 107 25.86 -18.31 3.14
N GLN A 108 26.81 -18.29 2.19
CA GLN A 108 27.35 -17.08 1.57
C GLN A 108 28.01 -17.42 0.21
N ASN A 109 28.51 -16.40 -0.47
CA ASN A 109 29.25 -16.45 -1.74
C ASN A 109 28.41 -16.91 -2.95
N THR A 110 27.09 -16.70 -2.91
CA THR A 110 26.19 -16.93 -4.05
C THR A 110 25.29 -15.72 -4.18
N GLN A 111 25.37 -14.98 -5.29
CA GLN A 111 24.53 -13.81 -5.48
C GLN A 111 23.05 -14.18 -5.51
N LEU A 112 22.28 -13.61 -4.58
CA LEU A 112 20.84 -13.75 -4.50
C LEU A 112 20.17 -12.44 -4.88
N THR A 113 19.00 -12.55 -5.50
CA THR A 113 18.15 -11.41 -5.85
C THR A 113 16.74 -11.64 -5.33
N LEU A 114 15.93 -10.59 -5.23
CA LEU A 114 14.52 -10.71 -4.83
C LEU A 114 13.83 -11.79 -5.68
N GLY A 115 13.27 -12.79 -5.01
CA GLY A 115 12.51 -13.87 -5.61
C GLY A 115 11.01 -13.63 -5.49
N THR A 116 10.27 -14.70 -5.20
CA THR A 116 8.81 -14.64 -5.05
C THR A 116 8.40 -13.81 -3.84
N VAL A 117 7.54 -12.82 -4.05
CA VAL A 117 6.81 -12.14 -2.97
C VAL A 117 5.51 -12.91 -2.71
N LEU A 118 5.42 -13.57 -1.56
CA LEU A 118 4.31 -14.46 -1.22
C LEU A 118 3.08 -13.67 -0.77
N ASP A 119 3.29 -12.52 -0.12
CA ASP A 119 2.25 -11.57 0.22
C ASP A 119 2.63 -10.17 -0.28
N PRO A 120 2.26 -9.82 -1.53
CA PRO A 120 2.59 -8.51 -2.12
C PRO A 120 1.79 -7.35 -1.49
N SER A 121 0.72 -7.65 -0.75
CA SER A 121 -0.07 -6.64 -0.03
C SER A 121 0.51 -6.29 1.34
N HIS A 122 1.45 -7.10 1.84
CA HIS A 122 2.03 -6.90 3.15
C HIS A 122 2.82 -5.57 3.21
N PRO A 123 2.61 -4.72 4.24
CA PRO A 123 3.26 -3.39 4.31
C PRO A 123 4.79 -3.44 4.25
N VAL A 124 5.41 -4.49 4.78
CA VAL A 124 6.87 -4.71 4.70
C VAL A 124 7.38 -4.73 3.25
N MET A 125 6.57 -5.19 2.30
CA MET A 125 6.92 -5.28 0.88
C MET A 125 6.46 -4.07 0.05
N GLN A 126 5.82 -3.08 0.68
CA GLN A 126 5.27 -1.92 -0.02
C GLN A 126 6.38 -1.13 -0.75
N GLY A 127 6.29 -1.08 -2.08
CA GLY A 127 7.25 -0.36 -2.93
C GLY A 127 8.61 -1.07 -3.10
N VAL A 128 8.81 -2.25 -2.51
CA VAL A 128 10.03 -3.06 -2.68
C VAL A 128 9.90 -3.85 -3.98
N ASN A 129 10.59 -3.40 -5.03
CA ASN A 129 10.50 -3.97 -6.37
C ASN A 129 11.75 -4.76 -6.77
N SER A 130 12.88 -4.48 -6.14
CA SER A 130 14.17 -5.06 -6.46
C SER A 130 15.07 -5.20 -5.23
N LEU A 131 15.81 -6.29 -5.15
CA LEU A 131 16.88 -6.46 -4.17
C LEU A 131 17.98 -7.30 -4.82
N ASP A 132 19.21 -6.83 -4.74
CA ASP A 132 20.40 -7.60 -5.12
C ASP A 132 21.30 -7.73 -3.90
N GLY A 133 21.39 -8.95 -3.36
CA GLY A 133 22.15 -9.27 -2.14
C GLY A 133 23.68 -9.22 -2.31
N GLY A 134 24.17 -8.92 -3.52
CA GLY A 134 25.59 -8.87 -3.83
C GLY A 134 26.23 -10.26 -3.86
N THR A 135 27.50 -10.34 -4.26
CA THR A 135 28.18 -11.64 -4.43
C THR A 135 28.35 -12.42 -3.13
N ALA A 136 28.35 -11.76 -1.98
CA ALA A 136 28.43 -12.41 -0.67
C ALA A 136 27.08 -13.00 -0.23
N SER A 137 25.97 -12.24 -0.38
CA SER A 137 24.60 -12.63 0.03
C SER A 137 24.56 -13.54 1.25
N TYR A 138 24.95 -13.01 2.41
CA TYR A 138 24.90 -13.76 3.66
C TYR A 138 23.45 -14.09 4.01
N VAL A 139 23.16 -15.38 4.17
CA VAL A 139 21.81 -15.88 4.47
C VAL A 139 21.81 -16.97 5.53
N SER A 140 20.84 -16.92 6.43
CA SER A 140 20.43 -18.03 7.31
C SER A 140 20.01 -19.24 6.47
N THR A 141 20.45 -20.42 6.88
CA THR A 141 20.02 -21.69 6.28
C THR A 141 18.82 -22.31 6.98
N SER A 142 18.23 -21.59 7.93
CA SER A 142 17.08 -22.10 8.69
C SER A 142 15.88 -22.29 7.78
N THR A 143 15.23 -23.44 7.93
CA THR A 143 13.95 -23.77 7.30
C THR A 143 12.82 -23.88 8.32
N THR A 144 13.09 -23.53 9.58
CA THR A 144 12.16 -23.72 10.70
C THR A 144 11.69 -22.37 11.23
N LEU A 145 10.40 -22.10 11.03
CA LEU A 145 9.71 -20.97 11.65
C LEU A 145 9.20 -21.34 13.03
N ALA A 146 9.19 -20.37 13.94
CA ALA A 146 8.51 -20.52 15.23
C ALA A 146 6.98 -20.58 15.03
N PRO A 147 6.22 -21.18 15.97
CA PRO A 147 4.76 -21.18 15.90
C PRO A 147 4.19 -19.75 15.76
N GLY A 148 3.27 -19.55 14.82
CA GLY A 148 2.65 -18.25 14.53
C GLY A 148 3.45 -17.33 13.60
N ALA A 149 4.65 -17.72 13.18
CA ALA A 149 5.43 -16.98 12.18
C ALA A 149 5.10 -17.44 10.74
N SER A 150 5.27 -16.54 9.78
CA SER A 150 5.07 -16.81 8.35
C SER A 150 6.15 -16.14 7.49
N THR A 151 6.41 -16.70 6.31
CA THR A 151 7.29 -16.09 5.29
C THR A 151 6.45 -15.28 4.32
N ILE A 152 6.83 -14.03 4.04
CA ILE A 152 6.10 -13.14 3.13
C ILE A 152 6.87 -12.81 1.85
N ALA A 153 8.18 -13.05 1.81
CA ALA A 153 9.00 -12.94 0.61
C ALA A 153 10.19 -13.90 0.63
N GLN A 154 10.67 -14.27 -0.56
CA GLN A 154 11.75 -15.22 -0.78
C GLN A 154 12.89 -14.60 -1.60
N TRP A 155 14.08 -15.13 -1.43
CA TRP A 155 15.17 -15.00 -2.40
C TRP A 155 14.86 -15.80 -3.68
N ASN A 156 15.53 -15.48 -4.79
CA ASN A 156 15.34 -16.13 -6.09
C ASN A 156 15.64 -17.65 -6.10
N ASN A 157 16.35 -18.16 -5.10
CA ASN A 157 16.60 -19.60 -4.90
C ASN A 157 15.49 -20.30 -4.08
N GLY A 158 14.45 -19.58 -3.67
CA GLY A 158 13.32 -20.09 -2.87
C GLY A 158 13.54 -20.09 -1.36
N SER A 159 14.72 -19.72 -0.84
CA SER A 159 14.90 -19.55 0.61
C SER A 159 14.17 -18.29 1.08
N TRP A 160 13.73 -18.27 2.34
CA TRP A 160 13.02 -17.12 2.89
C TRP A 160 13.92 -15.87 2.88
N LEU A 161 13.34 -14.72 2.56
CA LEU A 161 13.95 -13.38 2.64
C LEU A 161 13.35 -12.60 3.81
N VAL A 162 12.03 -12.63 3.94
CA VAL A 162 11.31 -11.93 5.02
C VAL A 162 10.40 -12.91 5.73
N ALA A 163 10.56 -13.02 7.04
CA ALA A 163 9.64 -13.74 7.91
C ALA A 163 9.09 -12.79 8.97
N VAL A 164 7.80 -12.92 9.29
CA VAL A 164 7.10 -12.04 10.24
C VAL A 164 6.40 -12.87 11.30
N LYS A 165 6.24 -12.29 12.50
CA LYS A 165 5.45 -12.85 13.58
C LYS A 165 4.75 -11.72 14.32
N GLU A 166 3.44 -11.87 14.47
CA GLU A 166 2.62 -11.03 15.35
C GLU A 166 2.42 -11.72 16.70
N ASN A 167 1.82 -11.00 17.66
CA ASN A 167 1.50 -11.53 18.98
C ASN A 167 2.74 -12.04 19.75
N VAL A 168 3.85 -11.32 19.63
CA VAL A 168 5.11 -11.64 20.30
C VAL A 168 5.13 -11.04 21.70
N GLY A 169 5.28 -11.88 22.72
CA GLY A 169 5.25 -11.45 24.13
C GLY A 169 3.85 -11.03 24.62
N PRO A 170 3.72 -10.63 25.91
CA PRO A 170 2.45 -10.26 26.52
C PRO A 170 1.78 -9.03 25.89
N ALA A 171 2.55 -8.05 25.42
CA ALA A 171 2.03 -6.87 24.72
C ALA A 171 1.57 -7.17 23.28
N LYS A 172 1.70 -8.42 22.82
CA LYS A 172 1.36 -8.87 21.46
C LYS A 172 2.12 -8.15 20.35
N SER A 173 3.34 -7.70 20.64
CA SER A 173 4.17 -6.90 19.72
C SER A 173 4.47 -7.64 18.42
N ARG A 174 5.08 -6.93 17.47
CA ARG A 174 5.46 -7.46 16.16
C ARG A 174 6.96 -7.64 16.06
N ARG A 175 7.38 -8.71 15.40
CA ARG A 175 8.78 -8.95 15.06
C ARG A 175 8.92 -9.36 13.60
N VAL A 176 9.95 -8.83 12.95
CA VAL A 176 10.36 -9.23 11.60
C VAL A 176 11.76 -9.82 11.68
N ASP A 177 11.97 -10.96 11.05
CA ASP A 177 13.32 -11.45 10.77
C ASP A 177 13.61 -11.24 9.27
N LEU A 178 14.75 -10.61 8.98
CA LEU A 178 15.25 -10.39 7.63
C LEU A 178 16.43 -11.30 7.34
N ASN A 179 16.35 -12.06 6.26
CA ASN A 179 17.44 -12.90 5.78
C ASN A 179 18.41 -12.11 4.89
N LEU A 180 18.80 -10.92 5.36
CA LEU A 180 19.64 -9.95 4.67
C LEU A 180 20.67 -9.42 5.66
N TYR A 181 21.94 -9.34 5.27
CA TYR A 181 22.95 -8.65 6.06
C TYR A 181 22.86 -7.13 5.81
N PRO A 182 22.60 -6.29 6.83
CA PRO A 182 22.24 -4.88 6.62
C PRO A 182 23.29 -3.98 5.95
N PRO A 183 24.61 -4.09 6.24
CA PRO A 183 25.62 -3.28 5.56
C PRO A 183 25.62 -3.51 4.03
N SER A 184 25.76 -2.43 3.27
CA SER A 184 25.63 -2.39 1.81
C SER A 184 26.95 -2.32 1.06
N ILE A 185 26.86 -2.32 -0.27
CA ILE A 185 28.00 -2.20 -1.18
C ILE A 185 28.87 -0.97 -0.94
N ASP A 186 28.31 0.08 -0.33
CA ASP A 186 28.99 1.36 -0.08
C ASP A 186 30.13 1.23 0.93
N VAL A 187 30.10 0.20 1.79
CA VAL A 187 31.18 -0.11 2.74
C VAL A 187 31.99 -1.35 2.37
N ARG A 188 31.40 -2.29 1.61
CA ARG A 188 32.13 -3.46 1.11
C ARG A 188 31.54 -3.99 -0.19
N SER A 189 32.37 -4.11 -1.22
CA SER A 189 31.95 -4.31 -2.62
C SER A 189 31.14 -5.59 -2.92
N ASP A 190 31.17 -6.58 -2.05
CA ASP A 190 30.47 -7.86 -2.19
C ASP A 190 29.11 -7.90 -1.47
N PHE A 191 28.74 -6.85 -0.72
CA PHE A 191 27.46 -6.73 -0.04
C PHE A 191 26.33 -6.27 -0.98
N TRP A 192 25.11 -6.17 -0.44
CA TRP A 192 23.92 -5.86 -1.24
C TRP A 192 24.01 -4.51 -1.92
N ASN A 193 23.47 -4.43 -3.14
CA ASN A 193 23.57 -3.28 -4.01
C ASN A 193 22.68 -2.14 -3.52
N SER A 194 23.29 -1.05 -3.07
CA SER A 194 22.61 0.14 -2.53
C SER A 194 21.74 0.89 -3.53
N ALA A 195 21.83 0.57 -4.83
CA ALA A 195 20.93 1.05 -5.87
C ALA A 195 19.60 0.27 -5.96
N THR A 196 19.43 -0.79 -5.16
CA THR A 196 18.18 -1.58 -5.03
C THR A 196 17.47 -1.27 -3.71
N ASP A 197 16.30 -1.87 -3.47
CA ASP A 197 15.36 -1.44 -2.42
C ASP A 197 15.68 -2.00 -1.02
N GLY A 198 16.91 -2.41 -0.74
CA GLY A 198 17.30 -2.99 0.57
C GLY A 198 17.11 -2.03 1.75
N GLY A 199 17.39 -0.74 1.55
CA GLY A 199 17.13 0.30 2.56
C GLY A 199 15.64 0.48 2.85
N LEU A 200 14.82 0.48 1.79
CA LEU A 200 13.36 0.56 1.89
C LEU A 200 12.78 -0.67 2.59
N LEU A 201 13.27 -1.88 2.26
CA LEU A 201 12.85 -3.12 2.91
C LEU A 201 13.10 -3.10 4.42
N MET A 202 14.30 -2.66 4.85
CA MET A 202 14.62 -2.52 6.28
C MET A 202 13.75 -1.47 6.96
N ALA A 203 13.48 -0.34 6.29
CA ALA A 203 12.62 0.71 6.83
C ALA A 203 11.17 0.24 6.98
N ASN A 204 10.58 -0.36 5.94
CA ASN A 204 9.23 -0.91 6.00
C ASN A 204 9.10 -2.00 7.07
N ALA A 205 10.13 -2.85 7.24
CA ALA A 205 10.17 -3.83 8.30
C ALA A 205 10.09 -3.18 9.69
N LEU A 206 10.88 -2.14 9.94
CA LEU A 206 10.86 -1.40 11.21
C LEU A 206 9.50 -0.73 11.42
N THR A 207 9.02 0.01 10.43
CA THR A 207 7.75 0.74 10.50
C THR A 207 6.58 -0.20 10.77
N TRP A 208 6.54 -1.38 10.14
CA TRP A 208 5.49 -2.37 10.40
C TRP A 208 5.52 -2.92 11.83
N THR A 209 6.70 -3.00 12.45
CA THR A 209 6.81 -3.45 13.85
C THR A 209 6.31 -2.42 14.86
N ILE A 210 6.26 -1.13 14.50
CA ILE A 210 5.75 -0.07 15.35
C ILE A 210 4.23 -0.24 15.48
N ARG A 211 3.73 -0.15 16.71
CA ARG A 211 2.29 -0.12 16.99
C ARG A 211 1.91 1.24 17.58
N PRO A 212 0.72 1.77 17.25
CA PRO A 212 0.29 3.07 17.72
C PRO A 212 0.35 3.19 19.24
N ARG A 213 0.71 4.38 19.70
CA ARG A 213 0.69 4.85 21.08
C ARG A 213 -0.62 5.61 21.30
N ILE A 214 -1.35 5.25 22.35
CA ILE A 214 -2.59 5.93 22.70
C ILE A 214 -2.55 6.50 24.10
N LEU A 215 -3.35 7.54 24.30
CA LEU A 215 -3.68 8.10 25.61
C LEU A 215 -5.12 7.75 25.97
N VAL A 216 -5.34 7.21 27.17
CA VAL A 216 -6.65 7.07 27.80
C VAL A 216 -6.80 8.19 28.82
N ALA A 217 -7.56 9.22 28.45
CA ALA A 217 -7.81 10.42 29.24
C ALA A 217 -9.23 10.37 29.84
N GLY A 218 -9.35 9.88 31.07
CA GLY A 218 -10.62 9.73 31.78
C GLY A 218 -10.75 10.70 32.95
N ALA A 219 -11.94 11.26 33.18
CA ALA A 219 -12.22 12.05 34.40
C ALA A 219 -12.92 11.16 35.43
N GLU A 220 -12.13 10.51 36.28
CA GLU A 220 -12.59 9.53 37.28
C GLU A 220 -12.01 9.85 38.66
N ASP A 221 -12.67 9.43 39.74
CA ASP A 221 -12.14 9.54 41.10
C ASP A 221 -11.12 8.44 41.44
N ASP A 222 -11.14 7.34 40.69
CA ASP A 222 -10.20 6.20 40.83
C ASP A 222 -9.57 5.80 39.48
N ASN A 223 -8.24 5.73 39.44
CA ASN A 223 -7.47 5.32 38.27
C ASN A 223 -7.66 3.86 37.88
N VAL A 224 -8.25 3.02 38.74
CA VAL A 224 -8.60 1.63 38.40
C VAL A 224 -9.51 1.56 37.17
N TRP A 225 -10.39 2.55 36.98
CA TRP A 225 -11.35 2.55 35.86
C TRP A 225 -10.67 2.89 34.54
N LEU A 226 -9.70 3.82 34.55
CA LEU A 226 -8.84 4.10 33.40
C LEU A 226 -7.99 2.88 33.05
N GLN A 227 -7.48 2.17 34.06
CA GLN A 227 -6.67 0.97 33.86
C GLN A 227 -7.49 -0.15 33.19
N ASP A 228 -8.72 -0.40 33.62
CA ASP A 228 -9.60 -1.38 32.98
C ASP A 228 -9.81 -1.06 31.50
N VAL A 229 -10.10 0.21 31.15
CA VAL A 229 -10.24 0.64 29.76
C VAL A 229 -8.98 0.37 28.95
N ALA A 230 -7.81 0.75 29.48
CA ALA A 230 -6.54 0.49 28.81
C ALA A 230 -6.27 -1.02 28.64
N ASP A 231 -6.58 -1.84 29.65
CA ASP A 231 -6.40 -3.29 29.58
C ASP A 231 -7.31 -3.92 28.51
N LYS A 232 -8.57 -3.47 28.39
CA LYS A 232 -9.48 -3.93 27.31
C LYS A 232 -8.96 -3.57 25.94
N ILE A 233 -8.44 -2.36 25.76
CA ILE A 233 -7.88 -1.91 24.48
C ILE A 233 -6.58 -2.66 24.14
N LEU A 234 -5.67 -2.82 25.11
CA LEU A 234 -4.41 -3.54 24.91
C LEU A 234 -4.62 -5.03 24.64
N ALA A 235 -5.63 -5.64 25.26
CA ALA A 235 -5.99 -7.04 25.04
C ALA A 235 -6.35 -7.35 23.57
N THR A 236 -6.78 -6.36 22.79
CA THR A 236 -7.07 -6.53 21.35
C THR A 236 -5.83 -6.80 20.51
N GLY A 237 -4.63 -6.42 20.98
CA GLY A 237 -3.42 -6.55 20.18
C GLY A 237 -3.29 -5.50 19.07
N LYS A 238 -4.03 -4.37 19.13
CA LYS A 238 -3.85 -3.25 18.20
C LYS A 238 -2.79 -2.22 18.61
N PHE A 239 -2.67 -1.92 19.91
CA PHE A 239 -1.72 -0.92 20.46
C PHE A 239 -0.59 -1.51 21.31
N GLY A 240 0.65 -1.06 21.10
CA GLY A 240 1.77 -1.54 21.90
C GLY A 240 1.77 -0.98 23.33
N LYS A 241 1.17 0.21 23.51
CA LYS A 241 1.13 0.93 24.78
C LYS A 241 -0.10 1.82 24.88
N ALA A 242 -0.69 1.89 26.07
CA ALA A 242 -1.74 2.82 26.43
C ALA A 242 -1.30 3.58 27.70
N ALA A 243 -1.11 4.90 27.57
CA ALA A 243 -0.85 5.75 28.72
C ALA A 243 -2.18 6.17 29.38
N LEU A 244 -2.14 6.42 30.68
CA LEU A 244 -3.29 6.91 31.44
C LEU A 244 -3.06 8.36 31.83
N TYR A 245 -4.11 9.18 31.76
CA TYR A 245 -4.10 10.53 32.29
C TYR A 245 -5.45 10.83 32.93
N ASN A 246 -5.46 11.09 34.24
CA ASN A 246 -6.71 11.40 34.91
C ASN A 246 -6.97 12.91 34.88
N ILE A 247 -7.82 13.34 33.94
CA ILE A 247 -8.11 14.76 33.68
C ILE A 247 -8.95 15.42 34.79
N TYR A 248 -9.37 14.67 35.82
CA TYR A 248 -10.02 15.20 37.01
C TYR A 248 -9.03 15.53 38.13
N VAL A 249 -7.98 14.71 38.31
CA VAL A 249 -7.05 14.83 39.46
C VAL A 249 -5.63 15.28 39.07
N ASP A 250 -5.16 14.95 37.87
CA ASP A 250 -3.77 15.16 37.45
C ASP A 250 -3.54 16.48 36.70
N GLY A 251 -4.60 17.16 36.27
CA GLY A 251 -4.50 18.39 35.47
C GLY A 251 -5.19 18.31 34.12
N THR A 252 -4.74 19.20 33.24
CA THR A 252 -5.12 19.21 31.83
C THR A 252 -3.87 18.94 31.00
N PRO A 253 -3.85 17.90 30.16
CA PRO A 253 -2.73 17.62 29.28
C PRO A 253 -2.52 18.77 28.31
N THR A 254 -1.26 19.15 28.10
CA THR A 254 -0.85 20.15 27.12
C THR A 254 -0.90 19.58 25.71
N VAL A 255 -0.98 20.45 24.69
CA VAL A 255 -0.95 20.03 23.28
C VAL A 255 0.31 19.22 22.96
N ALA A 256 1.47 19.62 23.49
CA ALA A 256 2.73 18.90 23.27
C ALA A 256 2.76 17.50 23.90
N GLU A 257 2.05 17.29 25.02
CA GLU A 257 1.87 15.95 25.59
C GLU A 257 0.91 15.10 24.76
N LEU A 258 -0.15 15.72 24.20
CA LEU A 258 -1.10 15.04 23.31
C LEU A 258 -0.44 14.65 21.97
N ASP A 259 0.38 15.53 21.37
CA ASP A 259 1.09 15.31 20.11
C ASP A 259 2.08 14.12 20.14
N TYR A 260 2.42 13.61 21.33
CA TYR A 260 3.20 12.38 21.46
C TYR A 260 2.40 11.11 21.09
N TYR A 261 1.07 11.14 21.19
CA TYR A 261 0.20 10.00 20.98
C TYR A 261 -0.44 10.04 19.58
N ASP A 262 -0.58 8.86 18.97
CA ASP A 262 -1.22 8.72 17.65
C ASP A 262 -2.73 8.87 17.75
N ALA A 263 -3.33 8.51 18.90
CA ALA A 263 -4.72 8.83 19.21
C ALA A 263 -4.99 8.98 20.71
N VAL A 264 -6.08 9.68 21.02
CA VAL A 264 -6.56 9.92 22.38
C VAL A 264 -7.99 9.41 22.52
N LEU A 265 -8.24 8.54 23.51
CA LEU A 265 -9.58 8.26 24.02
C LEU A 265 -9.88 9.22 25.16
N VAL A 266 -10.97 9.96 25.06
CA VAL A 266 -11.42 10.89 26.11
C VAL A 266 -12.84 10.56 26.58
N PHE A 267 -13.04 10.55 27.90
CA PHE A 267 -14.34 10.32 28.54
C PHE A 267 -14.39 10.94 29.94
N THR A 268 -15.58 11.09 30.50
CA THR A 268 -15.78 11.74 31.81
C THR A 268 -16.85 11.01 32.62
N ASP A 269 -16.68 10.77 33.92
CA ASP A 269 -17.81 10.59 34.84
C ASP A 269 -17.91 11.81 35.77
N TYR A 270 -16.74 12.34 36.14
CA TYR A 270 -16.55 13.62 36.81
C TYR A 270 -16.16 14.73 35.83
N GLY A 271 -16.32 15.99 36.23
CA GLY A 271 -15.88 17.12 35.39
C GLY A 271 -14.36 17.16 35.29
N ALA A 272 -13.82 17.41 34.10
CA ALA A 272 -12.40 17.70 33.96
C ALA A 272 -12.00 18.92 34.83
N GLN A 273 -10.75 18.98 35.27
CA GLN A 273 -10.28 20.06 36.15
C GLN A 273 -10.41 21.44 35.50
N ASP A 274 -10.14 21.52 34.20
CA ASP A 274 -10.41 22.68 33.34
C ASP A 274 -10.94 22.16 31.99
N ASP A 275 -12.27 22.11 31.89
CA ASP A 275 -13.00 21.57 30.75
C ASP A 275 -12.86 22.43 29.48
N ILE A 276 -12.74 23.75 29.63
CA ILE A 276 -12.50 24.67 28.53
C ILE A 276 -11.09 24.49 27.98
N LEU A 277 -10.07 24.52 28.84
CA LEU A 277 -8.68 24.35 28.41
C LEU A 277 -8.45 22.97 27.79
N LEU A 278 -9.04 21.91 28.37
CA LEU A 278 -8.96 20.57 27.79
C LEU A 278 -9.57 20.54 26.38
N GLY A 279 -10.76 21.14 26.22
CA GLY A 279 -11.42 21.23 24.92
C GLY A 279 -10.61 22.04 23.90
N ASP A 280 -9.98 23.13 24.30
CA ASP A 280 -9.12 23.91 23.42
C ASP A 280 -7.85 23.14 23.03
N ASN A 281 -7.23 22.41 23.97
CA ASN A 281 -6.06 21.58 23.70
C ASN A 281 -6.37 20.38 22.79
N LEU A 282 -7.53 19.71 22.98
CA LEU A 282 -7.97 18.62 22.11
C LEU A 282 -8.27 19.12 20.68
N ALA A 283 -8.88 20.30 20.55
CA ALA A 283 -9.10 20.90 19.23
C ALA A 283 -7.78 21.23 18.53
N ALA A 284 -6.80 21.79 19.24
CA ALA A 284 -5.47 22.06 18.69
C ALA A 284 -4.73 20.76 18.30
N TYR A 285 -4.83 19.70 19.12
CA TYR A 285 -4.30 18.38 18.77
C TYR A 285 -4.93 17.81 17.49
N ILE A 286 -6.26 17.92 17.34
CA ILE A 286 -6.96 17.55 16.09
C ILE A 286 -6.47 18.41 14.92
N ASP A 287 -6.29 19.72 15.13
CA ASP A 287 -5.75 20.61 14.11
C ASP A 287 -4.32 20.27 13.73
N ASN A 288 -3.54 19.61 14.60
CA ASN A 288 -2.21 19.07 14.29
C ASN A 288 -2.26 17.72 13.56
N GLY A 289 -3.44 17.15 13.32
CA GLY A 289 -3.63 15.84 12.68
C GLY A 289 -3.94 14.69 13.65
N GLY A 290 -4.02 14.98 14.96
CA GLY A 290 -4.27 14.00 16.00
C GLY A 290 -5.66 13.39 15.96
N GLY A 291 -5.76 12.07 16.16
CA GLY A 291 -7.01 11.33 16.19
C GLY A 291 -7.66 11.31 17.57
N VAL A 292 -8.96 11.61 17.67
CA VAL A 292 -9.68 11.55 18.96
C VAL A 292 -10.87 10.60 18.90
N VAL A 293 -10.97 9.72 19.90
CA VAL A 293 -12.20 8.99 20.22
C VAL A 293 -12.82 9.63 21.46
N ASN A 294 -14.07 10.07 21.36
CA ASN A 294 -14.79 10.65 22.49
C ASN A 294 -15.91 9.69 22.94
N ALA A 295 -15.97 9.34 24.23
CA ALA A 295 -17.04 8.50 24.75
C ALA A 295 -18.18 9.30 25.39
N VAL A 296 -19.15 8.62 26.01
CA VAL A 296 -20.32 9.27 26.62
C VAL A 296 -19.91 10.17 27.81
N PHE A 297 -20.86 11.02 28.22
CA PHE A 297 -20.78 12.09 29.23
C PHE A 297 -20.02 13.33 28.76
N SER A 298 -18.86 13.17 28.10
CA SER A 298 -17.96 14.26 27.70
C SER A 298 -18.50 15.18 26.61
N THR A 299 -19.64 14.83 25.99
CA THR A 299 -20.41 15.71 25.09
C THR A 299 -21.83 15.97 25.60
N ALA A 300 -22.20 15.46 26.77
CA ALA A 300 -23.55 15.45 27.33
C ALA A 300 -23.59 16.10 28.73
N SER A 301 -23.88 15.32 29.79
CA SER A 301 -24.08 15.85 31.15
C SER A 301 -22.83 16.37 31.85
N VAL A 302 -21.65 15.89 31.44
CA VAL A 302 -20.36 16.31 32.00
C VAL A 302 -19.44 16.72 30.85
N PRO A 303 -19.82 17.77 30.10
CA PRO A 303 -19.20 18.04 28.82
C PRO A 303 -17.78 18.57 28.99
N ILE A 304 -16.91 18.21 28.05
CA ILE A 304 -15.68 18.94 27.77
C ILE A 304 -16.08 20.14 26.92
N ALA A 305 -15.83 21.35 27.42
CA ALA A 305 -16.24 22.59 26.79
C ALA A 305 -15.22 23.04 25.72
N GLY A 306 -15.07 24.35 25.51
CA GLY A 306 -14.08 24.92 24.58
C GLY A 306 -14.35 24.59 23.10
N ALA A 307 -13.30 24.72 22.29
CA ALA A 307 -13.36 24.54 20.84
C ALA A 307 -13.79 23.12 20.42
N PHE A 308 -13.41 22.09 21.19
CA PHE A 308 -13.75 20.68 20.95
C PHE A 308 -15.26 20.40 20.88
N ASN A 309 -16.08 21.25 21.52
CA ASN A 309 -17.53 21.12 21.54
C ASN A 309 -18.25 22.11 20.61
N THR A 310 -17.60 22.53 19.52
CA THR A 310 -18.19 23.36 18.47
C THR A 310 -18.54 22.53 17.23
N SER A 311 -19.38 23.05 16.34
CA SER A 311 -19.83 22.34 15.13
C SER A 311 -18.70 21.87 14.20
N THR A 312 -17.53 22.51 14.29
CA THR A 312 -16.32 22.10 13.56
C THR A 312 -15.87 20.72 13.99
N TYR A 313 -15.77 20.49 15.31
CA TYR A 313 -15.16 19.29 15.88
C TYR A 313 -16.16 18.22 16.29
N GLN A 314 -17.43 18.57 16.55
CA GLN A 314 -18.46 17.62 16.97
C GLN A 314 -18.72 16.51 15.93
N VAL A 315 -19.03 15.32 16.43
CA VAL A 315 -19.53 14.17 15.65
C VAL A 315 -20.93 13.82 16.13
N MET A 316 -21.06 13.38 17.38
CA MET A 316 -22.35 13.21 18.05
C MET A 316 -22.71 14.47 18.84
N VAL A 317 -23.96 14.90 18.71
CA VAL A 317 -24.56 15.99 19.48
C VAL A 317 -25.67 15.39 20.34
N PRO A 318 -25.37 14.97 21.57
CA PRO A 318 -26.34 14.33 22.45
C PRO A 318 -27.34 15.35 23.02
N SER A 319 -28.53 14.87 23.38
CA SER A 319 -29.52 15.64 24.12
C SER A 319 -30.21 14.80 25.18
N GLY A 320 -30.55 15.43 26.30
CA GLY A 320 -31.09 14.74 27.48
C GLY A 320 -30.01 14.24 28.44
N ASN A 321 -30.44 13.89 29.66
CA ASN A 321 -29.58 13.29 30.67
C ASN A 321 -29.39 11.80 30.36
N GLN A 322 -28.26 11.22 30.76
CA GLN A 322 -27.95 9.82 30.49
C GLN A 322 -28.98 8.89 31.12
N THR A 323 -29.17 7.76 30.45
CA THR A 323 -30.00 6.67 30.96
C THR A 323 -29.20 5.79 31.89
N ASP A 324 -29.85 5.32 32.93
CA ASP A 324 -29.44 4.19 33.74
C ASP A 324 -30.55 3.13 33.77
N GLY A 325 -30.17 1.88 34.04
CA GLY A 325 -31.11 0.82 34.44
C GLY A 325 -31.86 0.11 33.31
N THR A 326 -31.36 0.13 32.08
CA THR A 326 -31.87 -0.73 30.98
C THR A 326 -30.70 -1.42 30.29
N THR A 327 -30.77 -2.74 30.12
CA THR A 327 -29.78 -3.47 29.32
C THR A 327 -30.01 -3.23 27.84
N LEU A 328 -28.97 -2.75 27.16
CA LEU A 328 -28.94 -2.54 25.71
C LEU A 328 -27.95 -3.50 25.05
N TYR A 329 -28.24 -3.87 23.82
CA TYR A 329 -27.38 -4.72 22.99
C TYR A 329 -27.05 -4.04 21.66
N LEU A 330 -25.99 -4.48 20.99
CA LEU A 330 -25.70 -4.05 19.61
C LEU A 330 -26.98 -4.22 18.75
N GLY A 331 -27.43 -3.11 18.17
CA GLY A 331 -28.61 -3.05 17.33
C GLY A 331 -28.26 -3.06 15.86
N THR A 332 -28.79 -2.08 15.13
CA THR A 332 -28.59 -1.98 13.68
C THR A 332 -27.16 -1.55 13.36
N VAL A 333 -26.47 -2.26 12.47
CA VAL A 333 -25.19 -1.86 11.87
C VAL A 333 -25.46 -1.39 10.44
N TYR A 334 -25.06 -0.15 10.14
CA TYR A 334 -25.34 0.51 8.86
C TYR A 334 -24.24 0.28 7.80
N ASN A 335 -23.01 0.05 8.25
CA ASN A 335 -21.87 -0.25 7.38
C ASN A 335 -20.90 -1.18 8.13
N ASP A 336 -21.06 -2.48 7.95
CA ASP A 336 -20.25 -3.53 8.58
C ASP A 336 -18.81 -3.62 8.03
N CYS A 337 -18.55 -3.01 6.88
CA CYS A 337 -17.21 -2.90 6.32
C CYS A 337 -16.35 -1.84 7.01
N HIS A 338 -16.96 -0.84 7.65
CA HIS A 338 -16.19 0.26 8.23
C HIS A 338 -15.27 -0.24 9.36
N PRO A 339 -13.97 0.12 9.38
CA PRO A 339 -12.98 -0.46 10.29
C PRO A 339 -13.34 -0.37 11.77
N ILE A 340 -14.08 0.66 12.16
CA ILE A 340 -14.57 0.87 13.53
C ILE A 340 -15.50 -0.27 13.99
N ILE A 341 -16.45 -0.69 13.15
CA ILE A 341 -17.47 -1.68 13.52
C ILE A 341 -17.20 -3.07 12.90
N LYS A 342 -16.21 -3.18 12.01
CA LYS A 342 -15.83 -4.43 11.35
C LYS A 342 -15.53 -5.52 12.38
N GLY A 343 -16.21 -6.65 12.25
CA GLY A 343 -16.09 -7.82 13.14
C GLY A 343 -16.81 -7.68 14.51
N ILE A 344 -17.45 -6.55 14.79
CA ILE A 344 -18.24 -6.35 16.00
C ILE A 344 -19.64 -6.92 15.78
N THR A 345 -19.96 -8.01 16.47
CA THR A 345 -21.23 -8.76 16.32
C THR A 345 -21.95 -8.95 17.65
N ASN A 346 -21.27 -8.73 18.78
CA ASN A 346 -21.83 -8.89 20.11
C ASN A 346 -21.29 -7.81 21.05
N LEU A 347 -22.17 -6.87 21.42
CA LEU A 347 -21.93 -5.89 22.47
C LEU A 347 -23.13 -5.88 23.41
N ASN A 348 -22.88 -6.01 24.71
CA ASN A 348 -23.89 -5.92 25.76
C ASN A 348 -23.51 -4.76 26.69
N GLY A 349 -24.34 -3.72 26.73
CA GLY A 349 -24.13 -2.50 27.53
C GLY A 349 -24.28 -2.69 29.04
N GLY A 350 -24.63 -3.89 29.50
CA GLY A 350 -24.82 -4.21 30.92
C GLY A 350 -26.15 -3.68 31.47
N SER A 351 -26.48 -3.98 32.73
CA SER A 351 -27.76 -3.56 33.32
C SER A 351 -27.92 -2.06 33.48
N ALA A 352 -26.83 -1.29 33.48
CA ALA A 352 -26.88 0.16 33.50
C ALA A 352 -26.96 0.76 32.10
N SER A 353 -26.17 0.26 31.13
CA SER A 353 -26.00 0.82 29.79
C SER A 353 -25.97 2.36 29.77
N PHE A 354 -24.94 2.95 30.37
CA PHE A 354 -24.78 4.41 30.40
C PHE A 354 -24.59 4.95 28.98
N ILE A 355 -25.63 5.58 28.47
CA ILE A 355 -25.68 6.19 27.14
C ILE A 355 -26.37 7.55 27.23
N SER A 356 -26.13 8.43 26.25
CA SER A 356 -27.02 9.56 25.98
C SER A 356 -28.28 9.02 25.29
N PRO A 357 -29.50 9.27 25.82
CA PRO A 357 -30.74 8.68 25.30
C PRO A 357 -31.14 9.18 23.91
N SER A 358 -30.57 10.31 23.49
CA SER A 358 -30.81 10.88 22.18
C SER A 358 -29.52 11.46 21.65
N VAL A 359 -29.20 11.12 20.41
CA VAL A 359 -28.04 11.60 19.69
C VAL A 359 -28.47 12.06 18.31
N THR A 360 -28.02 13.24 17.92
CA THR A 360 -28.05 13.71 16.53
C THR A 360 -26.63 13.80 16.00
N LEU A 361 -26.46 13.79 14.68
CA LEU A 361 -25.15 13.93 14.05
C LEU A 361 -24.87 15.38 13.67
N ALA A 362 -23.64 15.81 13.91
CA ALA A 362 -23.11 17.04 13.33
C ALA A 362 -23.01 16.91 11.79
N ALA A 363 -22.97 18.06 11.10
CA ALA A 363 -22.81 18.07 9.65
C ALA A 363 -21.52 17.36 9.23
N GLY A 364 -21.63 16.45 8.26
CA GLY A 364 -20.50 15.65 7.75
C GLY A 364 -20.15 14.41 8.57
N ALA A 365 -20.84 14.16 9.69
CA ALA A 365 -20.71 12.92 10.45
C ALA A 365 -21.62 11.81 9.89
N THR A 366 -21.22 10.56 10.13
CA THR A 366 -21.92 9.35 9.67
C THR A 366 -22.15 8.39 10.84
N MET A 367 -23.38 7.90 11.01
CA MET A 367 -23.70 6.84 11.98
C MET A 367 -23.24 5.49 11.44
N LEU A 368 -22.60 4.68 12.28
CA LEU A 368 -22.16 3.31 11.92
C LEU A 368 -23.03 2.24 12.53
N ALA A 369 -23.45 2.41 13.78
CA ALA A 369 -24.34 1.47 14.44
C ALA A 369 -25.16 2.14 15.53
N ASP A 370 -26.30 1.52 15.83
CA ASP A 370 -27.19 1.85 16.94
C ASP A 370 -27.17 0.76 18.00
N TRP A 371 -27.60 1.12 19.20
CA TRP A 371 -28.14 0.19 20.18
C TRP A 371 -29.46 -0.40 19.70
N ASP A 372 -29.89 -1.52 20.27
CA ASP A 372 -31.13 -2.24 19.93
C ASP A 372 -32.42 -1.44 20.19
N ASN A 373 -32.34 -0.37 20.99
CA ASN A 373 -33.41 0.61 21.17
C ASN A 373 -33.46 1.69 20.07
N GLY A 374 -32.55 1.65 19.09
CA GLY A 374 -32.46 2.60 17.97
C GLY A 374 -31.72 3.91 18.29
N VAL A 375 -31.07 4.01 19.45
CA VAL A 375 -30.21 5.16 19.79
C VAL A 375 -28.81 4.92 19.25
N GLY A 376 -28.19 5.95 18.65
CA GLY A 376 -26.84 5.87 18.11
C GLY A 376 -25.81 5.34 19.11
N LEU A 377 -25.03 4.34 18.70
CA LEU A 377 -23.95 3.72 19.46
C LEU A 377 -22.59 4.29 19.03
N VAL A 378 -22.33 4.35 17.73
CA VAL A 378 -21.03 4.80 17.20
C VAL A 378 -21.19 5.56 15.90
N ALA A 379 -20.47 6.67 15.79
CA ALA A 379 -20.44 7.55 14.64
C ALA A 379 -19.03 8.10 14.45
N TYR A 380 -18.73 8.55 13.24
CA TYR A 380 -17.43 9.14 12.91
C TYR A 380 -17.59 10.36 12.02
N LYS A 381 -16.50 11.12 11.92
CA LYS A 381 -16.35 12.23 11.00
C LYS A 381 -14.90 12.27 10.51
N THR A 382 -14.74 12.45 9.21
CA THR A 382 -13.44 12.74 8.59
C THR A 382 -13.34 14.24 8.33
N ASN A 383 -12.14 14.72 7.99
CA ASN A 383 -11.88 16.13 7.71
C ASN A 383 -12.23 17.06 8.89
N VAL A 384 -11.87 16.64 10.11
CA VAL A 384 -12.09 17.41 11.33
C VAL A 384 -10.92 18.36 11.56
N GLY A 385 -11.21 19.64 11.85
CA GLY A 385 -10.17 20.64 12.12
C GLY A 385 -9.34 21.04 10.91
N GLY A 386 -8.14 21.58 11.16
CA GLY A 386 -7.26 22.19 10.15
C GLY A 386 -6.47 21.23 9.26
N ASN A 387 -6.24 19.99 9.68
CA ASN A 387 -5.37 19.02 8.99
C ASN A 387 -6.08 17.71 8.61
N ASN A 388 -7.37 17.79 8.31
CA ASN A 388 -8.20 16.67 7.88
C ASN A 388 -8.18 15.44 8.83
N ALA A 389 -8.06 15.67 10.13
CA ALA A 389 -8.00 14.60 11.12
C ALA A 389 -9.32 13.81 11.18
N ARG A 390 -9.24 12.64 11.82
CA ARG A 390 -10.35 11.72 12.01
C ARG A 390 -10.84 11.80 13.46
N ARG A 391 -12.15 11.76 13.66
CA ARG A 391 -12.77 11.66 14.99
C ARG A 391 -13.88 10.61 14.99
N ALA A 392 -13.99 9.87 16.09
CA ALA A 392 -15.10 8.96 16.34
C ALA A 392 -15.71 9.25 17.71
N ASP A 393 -17.03 9.12 17.81
CA ASP A 393 -17.75 9.26 19.08
C ASP A 393 -18.44 7.92 19.41
N LEU A 394 -18.31 7.49 20.68
CA LEU A 394 -18.87 6.25 21.23
C LEU A 394 -19.90 6.60 22.30
N ASN A 395 -21.16 6.26 22.08
CA ASN A 395 -22.23 6.51 23.03
C ASN A 395 -22.38 5.35 24.03
N PHE A 396 -21.31 5.09 24.77
CA PHE A 396 -21.30 4.21 25.94
C PHE A 396 -20.17 4.58 26.90
N PHE A 397 -20.31 4.21 28.18
CA PHE A 397 -19.29 4.50 29.18
C PHE A 397 -18.15 3.47 29.13
N PRO A 398 -16.88 3.89 28.91
CA PRO A 398 -15.77 2.97 28.61
C PRO A 398 -15.41 1.92 29.67
N PRO A 399 -15.43 2.18 30.99
CA PRO A 399 -15.15 1.16 31.99
C PRO A 399 -16.13 -0.02 31.93
N SER A 400 -15.64 -1.23 32.16
CA SER A 400 -16.35 -2.49 31.91
C SER A 400 -16.88 -3.15 33.18
N SER A 401 -17.59 -4.27 32.99
CA SER A 401 -18.13 -5.08 34.09
C SER A 401 -17.07 -5.67 35.02
N ASP A 402 -15.79 -5.69 34.62
CA ASP A 402 -14.69 -6.12 35.49
C ASP A 402 -14.40 -5.08 36.59
N SER A 403 -14.66 -3.81 36.32
CA SER A 403 -14.58 -2.73 37.32
C SER A 403 -15.88 -2.62 38.13
N ARG A 404 -17.04 -2.71 37.45
CA ARG A 404 -18.36 -2.60 38.09
C ARG A 404 -19.42 -3.37 37.32
N SER A 405 -20.04 -4.36 37.97
CA SER A 405 -20.80 -5.44 37.32
C SER A 405 -22.01 -5.04 36.45
N ASP A 406 -22.53 -3.83 36.61
CA ASP A 406 -23.67 -3.30 35.84
C ASP A 406 -23.25 -2.54 34.58
N LEU A 407 -21.96 -2.28 34.38
CA LEU A 407 -21.39 -1.72 33.16
C LEU A 407 -21.37 -2.75 32.02
N TRP A 408 -20.92 -2.34 30.84
CA TRP A 408 -20.89 -3.21 29.67
C TRP A 408 -20.12 -4.50 29.94
N ASP A 409 -20.65 -5.60 29.43
CA ASP A 409 -20.18 -6.95 29.74
C ASP A 409 -18.79 -7.16 29.12
N ALA A 410 -17.79 -7.27 29.99
CA ALA A 410 -16.38 -7.44 29.65
C ALA A 410 -16.07 -8.71 28.83
N SER A 411 -17.00 -9.67 28.77
CA SER A 411 -16.91 -10.85 27.90
C SER A 411 -17.38 -10.58 26.46
N THR A 412 -17.91 -9.39 26.19
CA THR A 412 -18.36 -8.93 24.87
C THR A 412 -17.39 -7.91 24.26
N GLN A 413 -17.70 -7.38 23.08
CA GLN A 413 -16.72 -6.71 22.20
C GLN A 413 -16.58 -5.19 22.43
N GLY A 414 -16.82 -4.69 23.65
CA GLY A 414 -16.65 -3.26 23.97
C GLY A 414 -15.20 -2.79 23.83
N GLY A 415 -14.24 -3.61 24.26
CA GLY A 415 -12.81 -3.38 24.06
C GLY A 415 -12.41 -3.32 22.58
N ASP A 416 -12.94 -4.23 21.76
CA ASP A 416 -12.70 -4.25 20.32
C ASP A 416 -13.25 -3.00 19.63
N LEU A 417 -14.45 -2.54 20.00
CA LEU A 417 -15.04 -1.33 19.45
C LEU A 417 -14.19 -0.08 19.77
N MET A 418 -13.76 0.08 21.03
CA MET A 418 -12.87 1.18 21.42
C MET A 418 -11.53 1.12 20.69
N ALA A 419 -10.94 -0.07 20.62
CA ALA A 419 -9.66 -0.27 19.94
C ALA A 419 -9.75 -0.01 18.43
N ASN A 420 -10.82 -0.47 17.78
CA ASN A 420 -11.07 -0.22 16.36
C ASN A 420 -11.25 1.28 16.09
N ALA A 421 -12.02 1.98 16.92
CA ALA A 421 -12.19 3.43 16.84
C ALA A 421 -10.86 4.16 16.96
N LEU A 422 -10.06 3.84 17.99
CA LEU A 422 -8.75 4.44 18.22
C LEU A 422 -7.77 4.19 17.07
N TYR A 423 -7.77 2.97 16.54
CA TYR A 423 -6.84 2.56 15.49
C TYR A 423 -7.14 3.32 14.20
N TRP A 424 -8.44 3.47 13.90
CA TRP A 424 -8.91 4.20 12.74
C TRP A 424 -8.65 5.71 12.84
N VAL A 425 -8.91 6.34 14.00
CA VAL A 425 -8.64 7.78 14.17
C VAL A 425 -7.14 8.09 14.19
N ALA A 426 -6.31 7.17 14.66
CA ALA A 426 -4.84 7.25 14.59
C ALA A 426 -4.30 7.16 13.15
N GLY A 427 -5.17 6.99 12.15
CA GLY A 427 -4.78 6.89 10.74
C GLY A 427 -4.26 5.51 10.33
N TYR A 428 -4.40 4.49 11.19
CA TYR A 428 -3.99 3.13 10.87
C TYR A 428 -5.13 2.32 10.25
N GLY A 429 -4.79 1.50 9.26
CA GLY A 429 -5.75 0.75 8.45
C GLY A 429 -6.41 1.61 7.36
N ASP A 430 -7.23 0.96 6.53
CA ASP A 430 -7.96 1.63 5.45
C ASP A 430 -8.99 2.63 6.00
N GLU A 431 -9.32 3.68 5.24
CA GLU A 431 -10.27 4.71 5.70
C GLU A 431 -11.70 4.18 5.81
N ASP A 432 -12.12 3.30 4.90
CA ASP A 432 -13.49 2.81 4.81
C ASP A 432 -13.58 1.28 4.97
N GLY A 433 -12.44 0.60 5.13
CA GLY A 433 -12.35 -0.85 5.32
C GLY A 433 -12.74 -1.66 4.08
N LEU A 434 -12.78 -1.00 2.92
CA LEU A 434 -13.01 -1.64 1.63
C LEU A 434 -11.71 -2.25 1.10
N PRO A 435 -11.77 -3.35 0.33
CA PRO A 435 -10.57 -3.95 -0.24
C PRO A 435 -9.84 -2.94 -1.15
N ASN A 436 -8.51 -2.89 -1.03
CA ASN A 436 -7.66 -2.10 -1.93
C ASN A 436 -7.57 -2.78 -3.30
N VAL A 437 -8.40 -2.33 -4.24
CA VAL A 437 -8.47 -2.88 -5.59
C VAL A 437 -7.58 -2.06 -6.50
N THR A 438 -6.72 -2.74 -7.25
CA THR A 438 -5.86 -2.10 -8.26
C THR A 438 -5.95 -2.83 -9.58
N VAL A 439 -5.86 -2.08 -10.66
CA VAL A 439 -5.84 -2.64 -12.01
C VAL A 439 -4.60 -2.26 -12.81
N SER A 440 -4.17 -3.16 -13.69
CA SER A 440 -3.11 -2.88 -14.66
C SER A 440 -3.35 -3.59 -16.00
N SER A 441 -2.76 -3.02 -17.05
CA SER A 441 -2.72 -3.56 -18.40
C SER A 441 -1.30 -3.41 -18.96
N PRO A 442 -0.78 -4.38 -19.73
CA PRO A 442 0.53 -4.24 -20.37
C PRO A 442 0.57 -3.16 -21.46
N VAL A 443 -0.59 -2.70 -21.92
CA VAL A 443 -0.73 -1.67 -22.96
C VAL A 443 -1.88 -0.71 -22.65
N SER A 444 -1.73 0.55 -23.06
CA SER A 444 -2.78 1.57 -22.99
C SER A 444 -3.48 1.83 -24.33
N THR A 445 -2.95 1.28 -25.42
CA THR A 445 -3.51 1.41 -26.78
C THR A 445 -3.39 0.10 -27.55
N VAL A 446 -4.45 -0.26 -28.26
CA VAL A 446 -4.54 -1.47 -29.07
C VAL A 446 -5.21 -1.17 -30.40
N CYS A 447 -4.97 -2.04 -31.37
CA CYS A 447 -5.57 -1.94 -32.70
C CYS A 447 -6.94 -2.63 -32.74
N THR A 448 -7.89 -2.09 -33.51
CA THR A 448 -9.24 -2.66 -33.70
C THR A 448 -9.24 -4.09 -34.26
N TYR A 449 -8.12 -4.55 -34.86
CA TYR A 449 -7.90 -5.92 -35.32
C TYR A 449 -6.80 -6.66 -34.55
N GLY A 450 -6.39 -6.13 -33.40
CA GLY A 450 -5.34 -6.69 -32.55
C GLY A 450 -5.78 -7.97 -31.84
N THR A 451 -4.83 -8.65 -31.21
CA THR A 451 -5.12 -9.78 -30.33
C THR A 451 -5.67 -9.31 -28.99
N GLN A 452 -6.32 -10.22 -28.28
CA GLN A 452 -6.80 -9.98 -26.93
C GLN A 452 -5.64 -9.59 -25.99
N VAL A 453 -5.89 -8.61 -25.12
CA VAL A 453 -4.94 -8.15 -24.10
C VAL A 453 -5.34 -8.68 -22.74
N ALA A 454 -4.41 -9.38 -22.06
CA ALA A 454 -4.63 -9.84 -20.69
C ALA A 454 -4.62 -8.65 -19.73
N LEU A 455 -5.63 -8.57 -18.87
CA LEU A 455 -5.75 -7.57 -17.81
C LEU A 455 -5.46 -8.21 -16.46
N THR A 456 -4.83 -7.46 -15.57
CA THR A 456 -4.52 -7.92 -14.22
C THR A 456 -5.25 -7.04 -13.23
N GLY A 457 -6.10 -7.67 -12.39
CA GLY A 457 -6.73 -7.03 -11.25
C GLY A 457 -6.21 -7.68 -9.96
N THR A 458 -5.96 -6.86 -8.95
CA THR A 458 -5.52 -7.29 -7.61
C THR A 458 -6.52 -6.75 -6.58
N PRO A 459 -7.00 -7.55 -5.61
CA PRO A 459 -6.71 -8.97 -5.37
C PRO A 459 -7.26 -9.91 -6.44
N VAL A 460 -6.72 -11.14 -6.52
CA VAL A 460 -7.16 -12.17 -7.49
C VAL A 460 -8.54 -12.73 -7.09
N GLY A 461 -9.39 -13.00 -8.09
CA GLY A 461 -10.71 -13.62 -7.90
C GLY A 461 -11.90 -12.67 -8.09
N GLY A 462 -11.62 -11.40 -8.42
CA GLY A 462 -12.63 -10.42 -8.82
C GLY A 462 -13.09 -10.60 -10.27
N SER A 463 -13.92 -9.67 -10.74
CA SER A 463 -14.54 -9.71 -12.06
C SER A 463 -14.31 -8.43 -12.85
N TRP A 464 -13.96 -8.60 -14.13
CA TRP A 464 -13.83 -7.52 -15.09
C TRP A 464 -15.16 -7.22 -15.77
N SER A 465 -15.42 -5.93 -16.00
CA SER A 465 -16.61 -5.43 -16.69
C SER A 465 -16.26 -4.23 -17.59
N GLY A 466 -17.08 -4.00 -18.61
CA GLY A 466 -16.85 -2.99 -19.64
C GLY A 466 -16.96 -3.56 -21.05
N ASN A 467 -17.15 -2.69 -22.03
CA ASN A 467 -17.21 -3.11 -23.44
C ASN A 467 -15.87 -3.71 -23.85
N GLY A 468 -15.90 -4.81 -24.59
CA GLY A 468 -14.69 -5.50 -25.03
C GLY A 468 -14.09 -6.46 -24.01
N ILE A 469 -14.63 -6.58 -22.80
CA ILE A 469 -14.18 -7.60 -21.85
C ILE A 469 -14.67 -9.00 -22.27
N SER A 470 -13.75 -9.95 -22.30
CA SER A 470 -14.02 -11.38 -22.46
C SER A 470 -13.17 -12.16 -21.46
N GLY A 471 -13.80 -12.65 -20.40
CA GLY A 471 -13.11 -13.25 -19.26
C GLY A 471 -12.26 -12.23 -18.50
N THR A 472 -10.95 -12.47 -18.40
CA THR A 472 -9.97 -11.59 -17.74
C THR A 472 -9.18 -10.73 -18.73
N SER A 473 -9.68 -10.57 -19.96
CA SER A 473 -8.91 -10.00 -21.05
C SER A 473 -9.78 -9.09 -21.93
N PHE A 474 -9.19 -8.03 -22.49
CA PHE A 474 -9.85 -7.11 -23.41
C PHE A 474 -9.67 -7.54 -24.86
N ASP A 475 -10.77 -7.75 -25.59
CA ASP A 475 -10.83 -8.08 -27.01
C ASP A 475 -11.20 -6.86 -27.86
N PRO A 476 -10.22 -6.23 -28.54
CA PRO A 476 -10.47 -5.04 -29.34
C PRO A 476 -11.31 -5.30 -30.59
N THR A 477 -11.50 -6.57 -31.01
CA THR A 477 -12.27 -6.92 -32.22
C THR A 477 -13.77 -6.85 -31.99
N THR A 478 -14.20 -6.84 -30.72
CA THR A 478 -15.60 -6.78 -30.31
C THR A 478 -16.11 -5.35 -30.10
N VAL A 479 -15.22 -4.36 -30.26
CA VAL A 479 -15.52 -2.94 -30.07
C VAL A 479 -14.99 -2.09 -31.23
N THR A 480 -15.48 -0.87 -31.37
CA THR A 480 -15.01 0.06 -32.43
C THR A 480 -13.86 0.95 -31.94
N VAL A 481 -13.26 1.70 -32.85
CA VAL A 481 -12.28 2.75 -32.50
C VAL A 481 -12.87 3.71 -31.46
N GLY A 482 -12.12 3.99 -30.40
CA GLY A 482 -12.57 4.82 -29.29
C GLY A 482 -11.85 4.52 -27.97
N ASN A 483 -12.26 5.22 -26.91
CA ASN A 483 -11.71 5.04 -25.57
C ASN A 483 -12.68 4.22 -24.72
N TYR A 484 -12.17 3.21 -24.04
CA TYR A 484 -12.97 2.31 -23.19
C TYR A 484 -12.44 2.33 -21.76
N THR A 485 -13.33 2.62 -20.82
CA THR A 485 -13.07 2.42 -19.38
C THR A 485 -13.47 1.01 -19.02
N LEU A 486 -12.52 0.27 -18.46
CA LEU A 486 -12.67 -1.11 -18.02
C LEU A 486 -12.58 -1.13 -16.50
N THR A 487 -13.52 -1.80 -15.85
CA THR A 487 -13.64 -1.79 -14.39
C THR A 487 -13.46 -3.20 -13.84
N TYR A 488 -12.58 -3.35 -12.86
CA TYR A 488 -12.42 -4.58 -12.09
C TYR A 488 -13.07 -4.39 -10.72
N SER A 489 -13.88 -5.35 -10.30
CA SER A 489 -14.52 -5.37 -8.99
C SER A 489 -14.09 -6.60 -8.20
N TYR A 490 -13.87 -6.42 -6.90
CA TYR A 490 -13.48 -7.50 -6.00
C TYR A 490 -14.29 -7.42 -4.71
N THR A 491 -14.69 -8.58 -4.21
CA THR A 491 -15.36 -8.76 -2.93
C THR A 491 -14.46 -9.61 -2.05
N ASP A 492 -14.14 -9.11 -0.86
CA ASP A 492 -13.32 -9.84 0.10
C ASP A 492 -14.10 -10.97 0.81
N VAL A 493 -13.42 -11.67 1.71
CA VAL A 493 -14.01 -12.78 2.49
C VAL A 493 -15.09 -12.31 3.47
N ASP A 494 -15.05 -11.03 3.85
CA ASP A 494 -15.99 -10.42 4.78
C ASP A 494 -17.24 -9.88 4.05
N GLY A 495 -17.27 -9.95 2.71
CA GLY A 495 -18.37 -9.47 1.89
C GLY A 495 -18.24 -8.01 1.44
N CYS A 496 -17.14 -7.34 1.79
CA CYS A 496 -16.88 -5.95 1.43
C CYS A 496 -16.37 -5.85 -0.01
N SER A 497 -16.95 -4.95 -0.80
CA SER A 497 -16.66 -4.85 -2.24
C SER A 497 -16.11 -3.49 -2.62
N ASN A 498 -15.10 -3.48 -3.49
CA ASN A 498 -14.55 -2.26 -4.09
C ASN A 498 -14.20 -2.50 -5.56
N SER A 499 -13.87 -1.43 -6.29
CA SER A 499 -13.49 -1.51 -7.70
C SER A 499 -12.47 -0.46 -8.10
N ASP A 500 -11.65 -0.79 -9.08
CA ASP A 500 -10.75 0.14 -9.75
C ASP A 500 -10.93 0.04 -11.28
N SER A 501 -10.52 1.08 -12.01
CA SER A 501 -10.74 1.16 -13.45
C SER A 501 -9.52 1.68 -14.22
N LEU A 502 -9.35 1.19 -15.44
CA LEU A 502 -8.33 1.67 -16.37
C LEU A 502 -8.94 2.00 -17.72
N ALA A 503 -8.25 2.85 -18.48
CA ALA A 503 -8.64 3.20 -19.83
C ALA A 503 -7.78 2.47 -20.88
N ILE A 504 -8.43 1.92 -21.91
CA ILE A 504 -7.77 1.41 -23.12
C ILE A 504 -8.29 2.19 -24.33
N VAL A 505 -7.35 2.64 -25.16
CA VAL A 505 -7.65 3.27 -26.45
C VAL A 505 -7.62 2.20 -27.54
N VAL A 506 -8.69 2.10 -28.32
CA VAL A 506 -8.74 1.29 -29.54
C VAL A 506 -8.54 2.23 -30.71
N ASP A 507 -7.44 2.05 -31.44
CA ASP A 507 -7.14 2.77 -32.67
C ASP A 507 -7.51 1.91 -33.88
N ALA A 508 -7.87 2.54 -34.99
CA ALA A 508 -8.00 1.87 -36.28
C ALA A 508 -6.69 1.22 -36.70
N CYS A 509 -5.55 1.64 -36.12
CA CYS A 509 -4.18 1.26 -36.47
C CYS A 509 -4.09 1.03 -37.96
N ALA A 510 -3.90 2.10 -38.74
CA ALA A 510 -3.68 1.95 -40.17
C ALA A 510 -2.53 0.97 -40.40
N GLY A 511 -2.87 -0.30 -40.65
CA GLY A 511 -1.97 -1.34 -41.08
C GLY A 511 -1.57 -1.01 -42.51
N VAL A 512 -0.67 -0.05 -42.66
CA VAL A 512 -0.03 0.26 -43.92
C VAL A 512 1.43 0.38 -43.56
N GLU A 513 2.21 -0.68 -43.81
CA GLU A 513 3.61 -0.45 -44.13
C GLU A 513 3.64 0.64 -45.19
N ASP A 514 4.40 1.69 -44.95
CA ASP A 514 4.57 2.82 -45.86
C ASP A 514 5.20 2.33 -47.18
N LEU A 515 4.35 1.79 -48.06
CA LEU A 515 4.69 1.23 -49.35
C LEU A 515 4.79 2.37 -50.36
N SER A 516 5.87 3.13 -50.23
CA SER A 516 6.27 4.19 -51.16
C SER A 516 6.39 3.65 -52.59
N LEU A 517 5.78 4.36 -53.55
CA LEU A 517 5.99 4.15 -54.98
C LEU A 517 7.42 4.51 -55.40
N VAL A 518 8.08 5.42 -54.68
CA VAL A 518 9.40 5.97 -55.04
C VAL A 518 10.46 4.86 -55.00
N ASN A 519 11.15 4.66 -56.12
CA ASN A 519 12.21 3.66 -56.34
C ASN A 519 11.77 2.19 -56.46
N ASN A 520 10.46 1.90 -56.56
CA ASN A 520 9.94 0.53 -56.65
C ASN A 520 9.35 0.18 -58.03
N ILE A 521 9.64 0.98 -59.07
CA ILE A 521 9.25 0.69 -60.45
C ILE A 521 10.50 0.56 -61.32
N SER A 522 10.53 -0.46 -62.17
CA SER A 522 11.61 -0.64 -63.16
C SER A 522 11.05 -0.93 -64.56
N LEU A 523 11.70 -0.36 -65.59
CA LEU A 523 11.35 -0.53 -67.00
C LEU A 523 12.41 -1.36 -67.72
N TYR A 524 12.01 -2.44 -68.39
CA TYR A 524 12.94 -3.26 -69.18
C TYR A 524 12.28 -3.95 -70.39
N PRO A 525 13.04 -4.18 -71.49
CA PRO A 525 14.39 -3.66 -71.72
C PRO A 525 14.38 -2.12 -71.90
N ASN A 526 15.47 -1.45 -71.54
CA ASN A 526 15.67 -0.03 -71.78
C ASN A 526 17.15 0.20 -72.13
N PRO A 527 17.53 0.47 -73.39
CA PRO A 527 16.65 0.80 -74.53
C PRO A 527 15.72 -0.35 -74.99
N SER A 528 14.57 0.00 -75.61
CA SER A 528 13.57 -0.95 -76.14
C SER A 528 13.28 -0.74 -77.62
N ASN A 529 12.86 -1.80 -78.32
CA ASN A 529 12.38 -1.78 -79.70
C ASN A 529 10.86 -1.60 -79.81
N GLY A 530 10.18 -1.22 -78.72
CA GLY A 530 8.76 -0.87 -78.71
C GLY A 530 7.93 -1.64 -77.67
N MET A 531 8.40 -2.78 -77.16
CA MET A 531 7.71 -3.51 -76.08
C MET A 531 8.47 -3.34 -74.76
N ILE A 532 7.78 -2.88 -73.72
CA ILE A 532 8.40 -2.53 -72.43
C ILE A 532 7.63 -3.21 -71.31
N ASN A 533 8.33 -3.96 -70.47
CA ASN A 533 7.80 -4.48 -69.22
C ASN A 533 8.04 -3.47 -68.10
N VAL A 534 7.01 -3.28 -67.29
CA VAL A 534 7.00 -2.49 -66.06
C VAL A 534 6.88 -3.46 -64.89
N SER A 535 7.92 -3.57 -64.08
CA SER A 535 7.90 -4.36 -62.85
C SER A 535 7.67 -3.46 -61.65
N PHE A 536 6.76 -3.88 -60.78
CA PHE A 536 6.40 -3.19 -59.54
C PHE A 536 6.93 -3.98 -58.35
N GLY A 537 7.79 -3.37 -57.54
CA GLY A 537 8.28 -3.89 -56.26
C GLY A 537 7.39 -3.53 -55.07
N THR A 538 6.14 -3.12 -55.31
CA THR A 538 5.21 -2.66 -54.28
C THR A 538 3.75 -2.96 -54.66
N ILE A 539 2.85 -2.96 -53.68
CA ILE A 539 1.40 -3.13 -53.89
C ILE A 539 0.76 -1.77 -54.15
N VAL A 540 -0.03 -1.66 -55.22
CA VAL A 540 -0.74 -0.42 -55.55
C VAL A 540 -2.17 -0.71 -55.97
N SER A 541 -3.12 -0.03 -55.33
CA SER A 541 -4.55 -0.21 -55.59
C SER A 541 -4.96 0.31 -56.96
N VAL A 542 -4.47 1.49 -57.36
CA VAL A 542 -4.66 2.08 -58.69
C VAL A 542 -3.41 2.84 -59.09
N VAL A 543 -2.90 2.59 -60.30
CA VAL A 543 -1.80 3.34 -60.92
C VAL A 543 -2.27 3.89 -62.26
N GLN A 544 -2.16 5.20 -62.43
CA GLN A 544 -2.24 5.87 -63.72
C GLN A 544 -0.85 5.91 -64.35
N VAL A 545 -0.74 5.48 -65.60
CA VAL A 545 0.49 5.42 -66.39
C VAL A 545 0.35 6.31 -67.60
N GLU A 546 1.30 7.21 -67.82
CA GLU A 546 1.36 8.08 -68.99
C GLU A 546 2.75 8.06 -69.61
N VAL A 547 2.84 7.84 -70.91
CA VAL A 547 4.08 7.93 -71.67
C VAL A 547 4.12 9.27 -72.37
N ILE A 548 5.17 10.05 -72.12
CA ILE A 548 5.31 11.44 -72.53
C ILE A 548 6.55 11.58 -73.41
N ASP A 549 6.42 12.23 -74.58
CA ASP A 549 7.56 12.55 -75.44
C ASP A 549 8.34 13.79 -74.95
N LEU A 550 9.47 14.11 -75.60
CA LEU A 550 10.30 15.27 -75.25
C LEU A 550 9.60 16.64 -75.43
N SER A 551 8.49 16.70 -76.16
CA SER A 551 7.69 17.91 -76.31
C SER A 551 6.66 18.07 -75.18
N GLY A 552 6.54 17.08 -74.29
CA GLY A 552 5.55 17.05 -73.21
C GLY A 552 4.21 16.45 -73.62
N LYS A 553 4.08 15.90 -74.83
CA LYS A 553 2.84 15.30 -75.31
C LYS A 553 2.70 13.87 -74.79
N VAL A 554 1.54 13.54 -74.24
CA VAL A 554 1.18 12.15 -73.88
C VAL A 554 0.92 11.36 -75.15
N VAL A 555 1.72 10.32 -75.39
CA VAL A 555 1.64 9.45 -76.57
C VAL A 555 0.97 8.10 -76.28
N ALA A 556 0.90 7.69 -75.01
CA ALA A 556 0.13 6.54 -74.55
C ALA A 556 -0.29 6.75 -73.09
N SER A 557 -1.46 6.22 -72.70
CA SER A 557 -1.94 6.26 -71.31
C SER A 557 -2.74 5.02 -70.96
N SER A 558 -2.59 4.54 -69.72
CA SER A 558 -3.37 3.42 -69.19
C SER A 558 -3.60 3.57 -67.69
N GLN A 559 -4.65 2.93 -67.19
CA GLN A 559 -4.89 2.80 -65.75
C GLN A 559 -4.89 1.32 -65.37
N TRP A 560 -4.14 0.96 -64.33
CA TRP A 560 -4.05 -0.40 -63.83
C TRP A 560 -4.49 -0.46 -62.38
N ASN A 561 -5.32 -1.47 -62.05
CA ASN A 561 -5.87 -1.64 -60.72
C ASN A 561 -5.30 -2.92 -60.06
N ASN A 562 -5.26 -2.92 -58.73
CA ASN A 562 -4.88 -4.05 -57.87
C ASN A 562 -3.52 -4.69 -58.22
N ILE A 563 -2.50 -3.84 -58.45
CA ILE A 563 -1.13 -4.28 -58.72
C ILE A 563 -0.54 -4.89 -57.45
N GLN A 564 -0.14 -6.16 -57.53
CA GLN A 564 0.51 -6.88 -56.43
C GLN A 564 2.04 -6.66 -56.49
N ASN A 565 2.73 -6.87 -55.36
CA ASN A 565 4.19 -6.84 -55.34
C ASN A 565 4.78 -7.92 -56.28
N GLY A 566 5.76 -7.56 -57.09
CA GLY A 566 6.37 -8.39 -58.12
C GLY A 566 5.56 -8.49 -59.41
N ALA A 567 4.43 -7.77 -59.53
CA ALA A 567 3.63 -7.80 -60.74
C ALA A 567 4.35 -7.14 -61.92
N VAL A 568 4.21 -7.72 -63.09
CA VAL A 568 4.73 -7.20 -64.35
C VAL A 568 3.58 -6.84 -65.28
N LYS A 569 3.60 -5.62 -65.81
CA LYS A 569 2.67 -5.11 -66.82
C LYS A 569 3.44 -4.66 -68.06
N GLN A 570 2.76 -4.49 -69.18
CA GLN A 570 3.42 -4.20 -70.44
C GLN A 570 2.87 -2.93 -71.09
N ILE A 571 3.76 -2.15 -71.67
CA ILE A 571 3.47 -0.99 -72.49
C ILE A 571 3.96 -1.30 -73.91
N ASP A 572 3.08 -1.10 -74.90
CA ASP A 572 3.39 -1.23 -76.33
C ASP A 572 3.50 0.17 -76.95
N LEU A 573 4.69 0.46 -77.47
CA LEU A 573 5.07 1.67 -78.18
C LEU A 573 5.68 1.35 -79.56
N THR A 574 5.41 0.17 -80.12
CA THR A 574 5.96 -0.28 -81.41
C THR A 574 5.66 0.69 -82.56
N GLU A 575 4.51 1.37 -82.50
CA GLU A 575 4.09 2.38 -83.48
C GLU A 575 4.74 3.77 -83.28
N GLN A 576 5.38 4.01 -82.14
CA GLN A 576 6.00 5.31 -81.83
C GLN A 576 7.40 5.45 -82.44
N SER A 577 7.87 6.67 -82.68
CA SER A 577 9.19 6.90 -83.30
C SER A 577 10.34 6.65 -82.30
N ALA A 578 11.53 6.27 -82.80
CA ALA A 578 12.72 6.15 -81.96
C ALA A 578 13.04 7.50 -81.28
N GLY A 579 13.43 7.48 -80.02
CA GLY A 579 13.62 8.69 -79.22
C GLY A 579 13.59 8.45 -77.72
N VAL A 580 13.71 9.53 -76.96
CA VAL A 580 13.61 9.51 -75.50
C VAL A 580 12.17 9.84 -75.09
N TYR A 581 11.64 9.06 -74.16
CA TYR A 581 10.32 9.22 -73.56
C TYR A 581 10.45 9.22 -72.03
N PHE A 582 9.45 9.76 -71.36
CA PHE A 582 9.30 9.68 -69.90
C PHE A 582 8.00 8.97 -69.58
N VAL A 583 8.07 7.92 -68.76
CA VAL A 583 6.88 7.19 -68.30
C VAL A 583 6.58 7.64 -66.88
N ARG A 584 5.45 8.31 -66.70
CA ARG A 584 4.96 8.82 -65.43
C ARG A 584 3.95 7.85 -64.82
N PHE A 585 4.17 7.49 -63.56
CA PHE A 585 3.33 6.63 -62.75
C PHE A 585 2.76 7.43 -61.58
N THR A 586 1.43 7.52 -61.46
CA THR A 586 0.75 8.22 -60.37
C THR A 586 -0.20 7.27 -59.66
N GLY A 587 -0.03 7.10 -58.36
CA GLY A 587 -0.84 6.21 -57.52
C GLY A 587 -0.53 6.47 -56.05
N ASN A 588 -1.41 6.07 -55.12
CA ASN A 588 -1.22 6.25 -53.67
C ASN A 588 -0.77 7.68 -53.25
N GLY A 589 -1.22 8.72 -53.95
CA GLY A 589 -0.82 10.11 -53.69
C GLY A 589 0.62 10.50 -54.09
N GLN A 590 1.38 9.59 -54.70
CA GLN A 590 2.78 9.78 -55.11
C GLN A 590 2.91 9.73 -56.64
N THR A 591 3.98 10.32 -57.18
CA THR A 591 4.30 10.28 -58.62
C THR A 591 5.77 9.92 -58.84
N GLN A 592 6.04 8.90 -59.64
CA GLN A 592 7.38 8.51 -60.11
C GLN A 592 7.47 8.65 -61.63
N THR A 593 8.62 9.09 -62.13
CA THR A 593 8.86 9.21 -63.58
C THR A 593 10.14 8.50 -63.97
N GLU A 594 10.03 7.57 -64.91
CA GLU A 594 11.15 6.78 -65.43
C GLU A 594 11.50 7.19 -66.85
N LYS A 595 12.80 7.30 -67.16
CA LYS A 595 13.27 7.60 -68.51
C LYS A 595 13.28 6.33 -69.34
N LEU A 596 12.66 6.36 -70.51
CA LEU A 596 12.63 5.28 -71.48
C LEU A 596 13.30 5.71 -72.79
N ILE A 597 14.12 4.84 -73.37
CA ILE A 597 14.76 5.07 -74.66
C ILE A 597 14.21 4.06 -75.65
N LEU A 598 13.55 4.52 -76.72
CA LEU A 598 13.16 3.69 -77.84
C LEU A 598 14.24 3.75 -78.94
N GLN A 599 14.76 2.59 -79.33
CA GLN A 599 15.68 2.42 -80.45
C GLN A 599 15.03 1.42 -81.40
N LYS A 600 14.89 1.76 -82.67
CA LYS A 600 14.27 0.86 -83.66
C LYS A 600 15.31 0.03 -84.38
#